data_AF-A0A2R7NVI8-F1
#
_entry.id   AF-A0A2R7NVI8-F1
#
_cell.length_a   1.000
_cell.length_b   1.000
_cell.length_c   1.000
_cell.angle_alpha   90.00
_cell.angle_beta   90.00
_cell.angle_gamma   90.00
#
_symmetry.space_group_name_H-M   'P 1'
#
loop_
_entity.id
_entity.type
_entity.pdbx_description
1 polymer ?
#
loop_
_entity_poly.entity_id
_entity_poly.type
_entity_poly.pdbx_seq_one_letter_code
_entity_poly.pdbx_strand_id
1 'polypeptide(L)'
;MRDYSAILAERIEAFGGALATLPVVDSCPDSLELEIQAKASKGPRVTPAALKDEIASAHYFTADEGVYGHETLNSESVSTPEPQGPLGLLTICVLKLRNGFTVLGHSACASPENFNWEIGKRIARENAERQIWPLLGFRLRDELARPVLTDADAAADLAGTPRPDNSTAEAADFLASVKACDLSGDAPCEACQ
;
A
#
# COMPACT_ATOMS: atom_id res chain seq x y z
N MET A 1 -51.47 34.50 -1.89
CA MET A 1 -50.95 33.20 -2.37
C MET A 1 -49.95 33.54 -3.47
N ARG A 2 -48.66 33.66 -3.11
CA ARG A 2 -47.60 34.10 -4.04
C ARG A 2 -47.19 32.89 -4.88
N ASP A 3 -47.22 33.06 -6.18
CA ASP A 3 -46.96 32.02 -7.17
C ASP A 3 -45.45 31.69 -7.18
N TYR A 4 -45.08 30.62 -6.48
CA TYR A 4 -43.69 30.17 -6.33
C TYR A 4 -43.14 29.49 -7.61
N SER A 5 -43.96 29.33 -8.66
CA SER A 5 -43.54 28.67 -9.90
C SER A 5 -42.66 29.55 -10.80
N ALA A 6 -42.80 30.88 -10.73
CA ALA A 6 -42.06 31.81 -11.59
C ALA A 6 -40.61 32.06 -11.13
N ILE A 7 -40.30 31.95 -9.84
CA ILE A 7 -38.95 32.22 -9.29
C ILE A 7 -37.97 31.06 -9.58
N LEU A 8 -38.49 29.86 -9.86
CA LEU A 8 -37.68 28.70 -10.22
C LEU A 8 -37.30 28.64 -11.71
N ALA A 9 -38.08 29.27 -12.60
CA ALA A 9 -37.79 29.26 -14.03
C ALA A 9 -36.60 30.17 -14.41
N GLU A 10 -36.46 31.35 -13.80
CA GLU A 10 -35.35 32.28 -14.10
C GLU A 10 -33.99 31.83 -13.52
N ARG A 11 -33.98 30.87 -12.59
CA ARG A 11 -32.73 30.34 -12.01
C ARG A 11 -32.13 29.16 -12.80
N ILE A 12 -32.90 28.58 -13.71
CA ILE A 12 -32.47 27.44 -14.54
C ILE A 12 -31.74 27.94 -15.80
N GLU A 13 -32.05 29.14 -16.32
CA GLU A 13 -31.39 29.67 -17.52
C GLU A 13 -30.01 30.33 -17.26
N ALA A 14 -29.62 30.57 -16.00
CA ALA A 14 -28.31 31.13 -15.66
C ALA A 14 -27.17 30.09 -15.56
N PHE A 15 -27.50 28.78 -15.62
CA PHE A 15 -26.51 27.69 -15.60
C PHE A 15 -26.51 26.91 -16.93
N GLY A 16 -26.75 27.60 -18.04
CA GLY A 16 -26.45 27.13 -19.40
C GLY A 16 -24.94 27.03 -19.68
N GLY A 17 -24.17 26.44 -18.76
CA GLY A 17 -22.79 26.04 -18.99
C GLY A 17 -22.80 24.59 -19.40
N ALA A 18 -22.27 24.31 -20.59
CA ALA A 18 -22.06 22.96 -21.10
C ALA A 18 -21.59 22.03 -19.97
N LEU A 19 -22.21 20.85 -19.87
CA LEU A 19 -21.71 19.74 -19.08
C LEU A 19 -20.34 19.37 -19.66
N ALA A 20 -19.31 20.11 -19.24
CA ALA A 20 -17.94 19.74 -19.45
C ALA A 20 -17.80 18.41 -18.73
N THR A 21 -17.85 17.34 -19.49
CA THR A 21 -17.19 16.10 -19.11
C THR A 21 -15.79 16.56 -18.71
N LEU A 22 -15.52 16.61 -17.39
CA LEU A 22 -14.16 16.74 -16.92
C LEU A 22 -13.42 15.65 -17.67
N PRO A 23 -12.39 15.99 -18.47
CA PRO A 23 -11.59 14.94 -19.05
C PRO A 23 -11.06 14.19 -17.84
N VAL A 24 -11.57 12.98 -17.62
CA VAL A 24 -10.82 11.98 -16.90
C VAL A 24 -9.59 11.85 -17.78
N VAL A 25 -8.55 12.63 -17.46
CA VAL A 25 -7.20 12.37 -17.91
C VAL A 25 -6.87 11.07 -17.21
N ASP A 26 -7.38 9.99 -17.78
CA ASP A 26 -6.82 8.67 -17.65
C ASP A 26 -5.54 8.75 -18.46
N SER A 27 -4.53 9.44 -17.91
CA SER A 27 -3.16 9.19 -18.30
C SER A 27 -2.97 7.72 -18.00
N CYS A 28 -3.18 6.89 -19.01
CA CYS A 28 -2.99 5.46 -18.87
C CYS A 28 -1.61 5.27 -18.21
N PRO A 29 -1.46 4.35 -17.26
CA PRO A 29 -0.19 4.16 -16.55
C PRO A 29 0.98 3.97 -17.53
N ASP A 30 0.70 3.45 -18.73
CA ASP A 30 1.65 3.32 -19.83
C ASP A 30 2.17 4.68 -20.35
N SER A 31 1.33 5.71 -20.42
CA SER A 31 1.72 7.07 -20.86
C SER A 31 2.70 7.73 -19.88
N LEU A 32 2.44 7.59 -18.57
CA LEU A 32 3.34 8.13 -17.54
C LEU A 32 4.66 7.36 -17.51
N GLU A 33 4.62 6.03 -17.61
CA GLU A 33 5.81 5.20 -17.64
C GLU A 33 6.69 5.50 -18.87
N LEU A 34 6.09 5.75 -20.03
CA LEU A 34 6.82 6.21 -21.23
C LEU A 34 7.49 7.57 -21.00
N GLU A 35 6.81 8.51 -20.35
CA GLU A 35 7.38 9.82 -20.03
C GLU A 35 8.57 9.70 -19.06
N ILE A 36 8.46 8.83 -18.05
CA ILE A 36 9.55 8.52 -17.12
C ILE A 36 10.74 7.91 -17.86
N GLN A 37 10.50 6.96 -18.76
CA GLN A 37 11.58 6.38 -19.58
C GLN A 37 12.26 7.43 -20.47
N ALA A 38 11.50 8.38 -21.02
CA ALA A 38 12.05 9.44 -21.85
C ALA A 38 12.87 10.47 -21.06
N LYS A 39 12.44 10.83 -19.84
CA LYS A 39 13.01 11.96 -19.09
C LYS A 39 13.88 11.57 -17.89
N ALA A 40 13.71 10.37 -17.35
CA ALA A 40 14.30 9.93 -16.06
C ALA A 40 14.89 8.51 -16.12
N SER A 41 15.51 8.13 -17.25
CA SER A 41 16.12 6.79 -17.48
C SER A 41 17.62 6.68 -17.14
N LYS A 42 18.23 7.72 -16.58
CA LYS A 42 19.68 7.75 -16.33
C LYS A 42 20.16 6.91 -15.15
N GLY A 43 19.27 6.58 -14.20
CA GLY A 43 19.62 5.87 -12.98
C GLY A 43 18.73 4.64 -12.72
N PRO A 44 19.17 3.71 -11.86
CA PRO A 44 18.36 2.58 -11.45
C PRO A 44 17.07 3.04 -10.77
N ARG A 45 15.95 2.40 -11.09
CA ARG A 45 14.65 2.67 -10.48
C ARG A 45 13.83 1.41 -10.37
N VAL A 46 12.85 1.44 -9.48
CA VAL A 46 11.78 0.45 -9.44
C VAL A 46 10.90 0.64 -10.69
N THR A 47 10.55 -0.46 -11.35
CA THR A 47 9.66 -0.45 -12.52
C THR A 47 8.31 -1.07 -12.16
N PRO A 48 7.24 -0.79 -12.93
CA PRO A 48 5.95 -1.44 -12.73
C PRO A 48 6.04 -2.97 -12.80
N ALA A 49 6.92 -3.50 -13.65
CA ALA A 49 7.20 -4.93 -13.74
C ALA A 49 7.83 -5.46 -12.45
N ALA A 50 8.86 -4.79 -11.91
CA ALA A 50 9.50 -5.19 -10.66
C ALA A 50 8.51 -5.19 -9.48
N LEU A 51 7.59 -4.22 -9.42
CA LEU A 51 6.52 -4.21 -8.43
C LEU A 51 5.62 -5.43 -8.56
N LYS A 52 5.17 -5.76 -9.77
CA LYS A 52 4.32 -6.94 -10.02
C LYS A 52 5.04 -8.25 -9.69
N ASP A 53 6.33 -8.34 -10.03
CA ASP A 53 7.15 -9.52 -9.75
C ASP A 53 7.38 -9.73 -8.25
N GLU A 54 7.44 -8.66 -7.45
CA GLU A 54 7.58 -8.76 -5.98
C GLU A 54 6.31 -9.30 -5.30
N ILE A 55 5.12 -9.13 -5.90
CA ILE A 55 3.86 -9.62 -5.33
C ILE A 55 3.77 -11.13 -5.53
N ALA A 56 3.85 -11.89 -4.43
CA ALA A 56 3.74 -13.35 -4.42
C ALA A 56 2.28 -13.83 -4.47
N SER A 57 1.37 -13.19 -3.74
CA SER A 57 -0.06 -13.49 -3.78
C SER A 57 -0.91 -12.28 -3.41
N ALA A 58 -2.19 -12.30 -3.84
CA ALA A 58 -3.19 -11.28 -3.51
C ALA A 58 -4.46 -11.94 -2.97
N HIS A 59 -4.93 -11.44 -1.84
CA HIS A 59 -6.14 -11.92 -1.15
C HIS A 59 -7.14 -10.78 -1.04
N TYR A 60 -8.39 -11.05 -1.41
CA TYR A 60 -9.45 -10.04 -1.46
C TYR A 60 -10.65 -10.54 -0.68
N PHE A 61 -11.22 -9.66 0.14
CA PHE A 61 -12.40 -9.93 0.94
C PHE A 61 -13.02 -8.60 1.38
N THR A 62 -14.27 -8.61 1.81
CA THR A 62 -14.88 -7.48 2.52
C THR A 62 -14.58 -7.56 4.02
N ALA A 63 -14.64 -6.44 4.73
CA ALA A 63 -14.48 -6.49 6.20
C ALA A 63 -15.51 -7.40 6.87
N ASP A 64 -16.72 -7.49 6.31
CA ASP A 64 -17.77 -8.40 6.74
C ASP A 64 -17.35 -9.88 6.61
N GLU A 65 -16.80 -10.27 5.46
CA GLU A 65 -16.24 -11.61 5.25
C GLU A 65 -15.09 -11.92 6.21
N GLY A 66 -14.27 -10.90 6.54
CA GLY A 66 -13.21 -11.03 7.54
C GLY A 66 -13.74 -11.31 8.94
N VAL A 67 -14.79 -10.59 9.37
CA VAL A 67 -15.48 -10.82 10.65
C VAL A 67 -16.12 -12.20 10.68
N TYR A 68 -16.86 -12.55 9.63
CA TYR A 68 -17.51 -13.86 9.52
C TYR A 68 -16.49 -15.02 9.58
N GLY A 69 -15.35 -14.88 8.90
CA GLY A 69 -14.26 -15.86 8.96
C GLY A 69 -13.66 -15.99 10.36
N HIS A 70 -13.46 -14.88 11.07
CA HIS A 70 -12.99 -14.89 12.46
C HIS A 70 -13.99 -15.55 13.41
N GLU A 71 -15.27 -15.21 13.33
CA GLU A 71 -16.31 -15.78 14.18
C GLU A 71 -16.48 -17.28 13.95
N THR A 72 -16.48 -17.71 12.69
CA THR A 72 -16.61 -19.13 12.31
C THR A 72 -15.47 -19.99 12.86
N LEU A 73 -14.25 -19.45 12.92
CA LEU A 73 -13.08 -20.19 13.44
C LEU A 73 -12.98 -20.18 14.96
N ASN A 74 -13.61 -19.21 15.65
CA ASN A 74 -13.39 -18.96 17.09
C ASN A 74 -14.64 -19.10 17.97
N SER A 75 -15.83 -19.29 17.42
CA SER A 75 -17.08 -19.44 18.19
C SER A 75 -17.73 -20.81 17.99
N GLU A 76 -18.31 -21.37 19.07
CA GLU A 76 -19.11 -22.61 19.02
C GLU A 76 -20.50 -22.41 18.36
N SER A 77 -20.95 -21.16 18.24
CA SER A 77 -22.21 -20.80 17.57
C SER A 77 -21.94 -19.83 16.42
N VAL A 78 -22.19 -20.27 15.20
CA VAL A 78 -22.19 -19.41 13.99
C VAL A 78 -23.49 -18.62 13.99
N SER A 79 -23.41 -17.32 14.25
CA SER A 79 -24.52 -16.40 13.98
C SER A 79 -24.65 -16.25 12.46
N THR A 80 -25.88 -16.26 11.95
CA THR A 80 -26.12 -15.97 10.52
C THR A 80 -25.69 -14.53 10.23
N PRO A 81 -24.90 -14.28 9.17
CA PRO A 81 -24.46 -12.94 8.85
C PRO A 81 -25.69 -12.05 8.63
N GLU A 82 -25.77 -10.93 9.35
CA GLU A 82 -26.79 -9.92 9.05
C GLU A 82 -26.46 -9.36 7.66
N PRO A 83 -27.43 -9.32 6.72
CA PRO A 83 -27.15 -8.81 5.41
C PRO A 83 -26.83 -7.31 5.50
N GLN A 84 -25.67 -6.93 4.98
CA GLN A 84 -25.41 -5.59 4.43
C GLN A 84 -25.27 -4.44 5.45
N GLY A 85 -24.49 -4.70 6.51
CA GLY A 85 -23.92 -3.62 7.32
C GLY A 85 -22.80 -2.85 6.58
N PRO A 86 -22.34 -1.71 7.13
CA PRO A 86 -21.24 -0.93 6.55
C PRO A 86 -19.94 -1.72 6.29
N LEU A 87 -19.72 -2.84 6.99
CA LEU A 87 -18.57 -3.72 6.79
C LEU A 87 -18.54 -4.39 5.42
N GLY A 88 -19.72 -4.65 4.81
CA GLY A 88 -19.81 -5.21 3.46
C GLY A 88 -19.38 -4.22 2.37
N LEU A 89 -19.30 -2.92 2.69
CA LEU A 89 -18.91 -1.85 1.77
C LEU A 89 -17.40 -1.60 1.74
N LEU A 90 -16.65 -2.23 2.64
CA LEU A 90 -15.21 -2.07 2.80
C LEU A 90 -14.49 -3.25 2.15
N THR A 91 -13.97 -3.05 0.94
CA THR A 91 -13.12 -4.05 0.27
C THR A 91 -11.69 -3.95 0.76
N ILE A 92 -11.12 -5.07 1.14
CA ILE A 92 -9.75 -5.23 1.62
C ILE A 92 -8.94 -6.03 0.58
N CYS A 93 -7.71 -5.59 0.35
CA CYS A 93 -6.71 -6.27 -0.45
C CYS A 93 -5.46 -6.49 0.40
N VAL A 94 -5.07 -7.75 0.61
CA VAL A 94 -3.82 -8.11 1.27
C VAL A 94 -2.87 -8.69 0.22
N LEU A 95 -1.74 -8.01 0.01
CA LEU A 95 -0.67 -8.47 -0.87
C LEU A 95 0.45 -9.07 -0.03
N LYS A 96 0.81 -10.32 -0.31
CA LYS A 96 2.01 -10.96 0.25
C LYS A 96 3.17 -10.74 -0.71
N LEU A 97 4.26 -10.15 -0.23
CA LEU A 97 5.48 -9.94 -1.00
C LEU A 97 6.39 -11.17 -0.93
N ARG A 98 7.32 -11.30 -1.88
CA ARG A 98 8.28 -12.43 -1.95
C ARG A 98 9.16 -12.56 -0.70
N ASN A 99 9.49 -11.46 -0.04
CA ASN A 99 10.24 -11.45 1.22
C ASN A 99 9.40 -11.85 2.45
N GLY A 100 8.11 -12.15 2.28
CA GLY A 100 7.20 -12.51 3.37
C GLY A 100 6.48 -11.33 4.02
N PHE A 101 6.82 -10.08 3.66
CA PHE A 101 6.13 -8.90 4.15
C PHE A 101 4.70 -8.81 3.56
N THR A 102 3.75 -8.30 4.33
CA THR A 102 2.36 -8.13 3.88
C THR A 102 1.99 -6.66 3.80
N VAL A 103 1.35 -6.27 2.70
CA VAL A 103 0.86 -4.91 2.49
C VAL A 103 -0.66 -4.93 2.38
N LEU A 104 -1.30 -4.02 3.12
CA LEU A 104 -2.74 -3.85 3.18
C LEU A 104 -3.17 -2.67 2.32
N GLY A 105 -4.14 -2.87 1.43
CA GLY A 105 -4.88 -1.78 0.78
C GLY A 105 -6.37 -1.96 1.01
N HIS A 106 -7.13 -0.85 0.94
CA HIS A 106 -8.57 -0.88 1.14
C HIS A 106 -9.30 0.08 0.21
N SER A 107 -10.58 -0.20 -0.03
CA SER A 107 -11.54 0.68 -0.69
C SER A 107 -12.80 0.75 0.15
N ALA A 108 -13.15 1.96 0.61
CA ALA A 108 -14.33 2.19 1.42
C ALA A 108 -15.40 2.89 0.57
N CYS A 109 -16.51 2.21 0.31
CA CYS A 109 -17.64 2.82 -0.39
C CYS A 109 -18.54 3.59 0.58
N ALA A 110 -18.88 4.84 0.24
CA ALA A 110 -19.65 5.71 1.12
C ALA A 110 -21.15 5.37 1.18
N SER A 111 -21.70 4.75 0.14
CA SER A 111 -23.14 4.41 0.07
C SER A 111 -23.32 3.01 -0.53
N PRO A 112 -24.19 2.16 0.06
CA PRO A 112 -24.46 0.81 -0.45
C PRO A 112 -24.88 0.79 -1.92
N GLU A 113 -25.65 1.77 -2.36
CA GLU A 113 -26.17 1.88 -3.72
C GLU A 113 -25.06 2.04 -4.76
N ASN A 114 -23.90 2.57 -4.34
CA ASN A 114 -22.72 2.76 -5.18
C ASN A 114 -21.69 1.64 -5.02
N PHE A 115 -21.97 0.63 -4.18
CA PHE A 115 -21.04 -0.46 -3.98
C PHE A 115 -20.88 -1.29 -5.25
N ASN A 116 -19.63 -1.47 -5.66
CA ASN A 116 -19.26 -2.30 -6.79
C ASN A 116 -18.00 -3.06 -6.44
N TRP A 117 -18.12 -4.39 -6.34
CA TRP A 117 -17.03 -5.28 -5.97
C TRP A 117 -15.80 -5.13 -6.87
N GLU A 118 -15.97 -5.10 -8.19
CA GLU A 118 -14.84 -5.04 -9.13
C GLU A 118 -14.09 -3.71 -9.03
N ILE A 119 -14.82 -2.60 -8.88
CA ILE A 119 -14.22 -1.27 -8.68
C ILE A 119 -13.51 -1.21 -7.32
N GLY A 120 -14.16 -1.68 -6.25
CA GLY A 120 -13.59 -1.72 -4.90
C GLY A 120 -12.32 -2.55 -4.84
N LYS A 121 -12.33 -3.72 -5.48
CA LYS A 121 -11.17 -4.64 -5.59
C LYS A 121 -10.00 -3.98 -6.32
N ARG A 122 -10.26 -3.30 -7.43
CA ARG A 122 -9.23 -2.57 -8.19
C ARG A 122 -8.61 -1.44 -7.35
N ILE A 123 -9.44 -0.60 -6.72
CA ILE A 123 -8.96 0.51 -5.87
C ILE A 123 -8.17 -0.01 -4.67
N ALA A 124 -8.66 -1.06 -4.00
CA ALA A 124 -7.97 -1.67 -2.86
C ALA A 124 -6.60 -2.20 -3.27
N ARG A 125 -6.48 -2.82 -4.45
CA ARG A 125 -5.21 -3.26 -5.01
C ARG A 125 -4.28 -2.08 -5.30
N GLU A 126 -4.76 -1.06 -5.99
CA GLU A 126 -3.96 0.14 -6.30
C GLU A 126 -3.44 0.82 -5.03
N ASN A 127 -4.26 0.91 -3.98
CA ASN A 127 -3.85 1.45 -2.67
C ASN A 127 -2.78 0.61 -1.98
N ALA A 128 -2.82 -0.72 -2.13
CA ALA A 128 -1.75 -1.60 -1.65
C ALA A 128 -0.47 -1.41 -2.46
N GLU A 129 -0.56 -1.36 -3.80
CA GLU A 129 0.58 -1.15 -4.69
C GLU A 129 1.26 0.23 -4.46
N ARG A 130 0.48 1.28 -4.16
CA ARG A 130 0.99 2.61 -3.76
C ARG A 130 1.93 2.55 -2.55
N GLN A 131 1.68 1.65 -1.59
CA GLN A 131 2.54 1.45 -0.43
C GLN A 131 3.78 0.62 -0.76
N ILE A 132 3.72 -0.27 -1.77
CA ILE A 132 4.87 -1.08 -2.19
C ILE A 132 5.95 -0.21 -2.85
N TRP A 133 5.56 0.82 -3.62
CA TRP A 133 6.50 1.72 -4.29
C TRP A 133 7.60 2.30 -3.39
N PRO A 134 7.29 2.99 -2.26
CA PRO A 134 8.33 3.48 -1.36
C PRO A 134 9.14 2.37 -0.70
N LEU A 135 8.55 1.19 -0.44
CA LEU A 135 9.27 0.04 0.13
C LEU A 135 10.34 -0.50 -0.84
N LEU A 136 9.98 -0.67 -2.12
CA LEU A 136 10.92 -1.08 -3.15
C LEU A 136 11.96 0.01 -3.44
N GLY A 137 11.57 1.28 -3.39
CA GLY A 137 12.48 2.41 -3.53
C GLY A 137 13.52 2.44 -2.42
N PHE A 138 13.10 2.22 -1.17
CA PHE A 138 13.99 2.08 -0.02
C PHE A 138 14.95 0.91 -0.19
N ARG A 139 14.46 -0.29 -0.52
CA ARG A 139 15.31 -1.47 -0.76
C ARG A 139 16.32 -1.24 -1.88
N LEU A 140 15.89 -0.61 -2.98
CA LEU A 140 16.80 -0.24 -4.07
C LEU A 140 17.89 0.73 -3.57
N ARG A 141 17.53 1.71 -2.73
CA ARG A 141 18.51 2.64 -2.17
C ARG A 141 19.51 1.94 -1.26
N ASP A 142 19.06 1.00 -0.44
CA ASP A 142 19.95 0.18 0.39
C ASP A 142 20.94 -0.62 -0.46
N GLU A 143 20.46 -1.25 -1.54
CA GLU A 143 21.34 -1.98 -2.47
C GLU A 143 22.36 -1.06 -3.16
N LEU A 144 21.95 0.16 -3.55
CA LEU A 144 22.86 1.14 -4.16
C LEU A 144 23.85 1.76 -3.17
N ALA A 145 23.48 1.82 -1.89
CA ALA A 145 24.34 2.31 -0.82
C ALA A 145 25.23 1.21 -0.23
N ARG A 146 24.93 -0.07 -0.51
CA ARG A 146 25.69 -1.20 0.01
C ARG A 146 27.15 -1.11 -0.51
N PRO A 147 28.13 -1.03 0.38
CA PRO A 147 29.53 -1.04 -0.02
C PRO A 147 29.92 -2.42 -0.54
N VAL A 148 30.84 -2.44 -1.49
CA VAL A 148 31.38 -3.68 -2.05
C VAL A 148 32.33 -4.28 -1.03
N LEU A 149 32.01 -5.49 -0.55
CA LEU A 149 32.90 -6.25 0.32
C LEU A 149 34.17 -6.63 -0.45
N THR A 150 35.31 -6.22 0.08
CA THR A 150 36.63 -6.63 -0.43
C THR A 150 37.10 -7.90 0.27
N ASP A 151 38.08 -8.59 -0.31
CA ASP A 151 38.71 -9.75 0.33
C ASP A 151 39.34 -9.39 1.69
N ALA A 152 39.79 -8.14 1.84
CA ALA A 152 40.31 -7.63 3.11
C ALA A 152 39.22 -7.49 4.17
N ASP A 153 38.00 -7.10 3.78
CA ASP A 153 36.84 -7.01 4.69
C ASP A 153 36.40 -8.39 5.16
N ALA A 154 36.33 -9.35 4.23
CA ALA A 154 36.03 -10.74 4.55
C ALA A 154 37.08 -11.35 5.49
N ALA A 155 38.37 -11.06 5.24
CA ALA A 155 39.47 -11.49 6.11
C ALA A 155 39.37 -10.84 7.51
N ALA A 156 38.99 -9.56 7.58
CA ALA A 156 38.83 -8.85 8.84
C ALA A 156 37.66 -9.42 9.66
N ASP A 157 36.51 -9.70 9.04
CA ASP A 157 35.36 -10.33 9.69
C ASP A 157 35.71 -11.72 10.25
N LEU A 158 36.41 -12.54 9.45
CA LEU A 158 36.86 -13.88 9.88
C LEU A 158 37.87 -13.81 11.02
N ALA A 159 38.75 -12.80 11.01
CA ALA A 159 39.73 -12.56 12.05
C ALA A 159 39.15 -11.87 13.30
N GLY A 160 37.90 -11.40 13.24
CA GLY A 160 37.30 -10.59 14.30
C GLY A 160 37.98 -9.22 14.49
N THR A 161 38.66 -8.72 13.46
CA THR A 161 39.32 -7.42 13.47
C THR A 161 38.49 -6.37 12.74
N PRO A 162 38.59 -5.07 13.07
CA PRO A 162 37.86 -4.02 12.35
C PRO A 162 38.17 -4.03 10.85
N ARG A 163 37.14 -3.82 10.01
CA ARG A 163 37.31 -3.71 8.55
C ARG A 163 38.17 -2.49 8.20
N PRO A 164 39.04 -2.59 7.18
CA PRO A 164 39.95 -1.51 6.78
C PRO A 164 39.23 -0.25 6.27
N ASP A 165 38.01 -0.34 5.75
CA ASP A 165 37.19 0.80 5.35
C ASP A 165 35.97 1.00 6.28
N ASN A 166 36.08 1.97 7.17
CA ASN A 166 35.16 2.15 8.31
C ASN A 166 33.71 2.60 7.95
N SER A 167 33.30 2.53 6.68
CA SER A 167 31.99 3.03 6.21
C SER A 167 30.80 2.13 6.57
N THR A 168 31.04 0.83 6.79
CA THR A 168 29.98 -0.14 7.13
C THR A 168 29.61 -0.15 8.61
N ALA A 169 30.51 0.30 9.48
CA ALA A 169 30.31 0.27 10.92
C ALA A 169 29.10 1.11 11.35
N GLU A 170 28.92 2.33 10.81
CA GLU A 170 27.85 3.24 11.25
C GLU A 170 26.43 2.75 10.92
N ALA A 171 26.22 2.11 9.76
CA ALA A 171 24.90 1.59 9.37
C ALA A 171 24.56 0.27 10.11
N ALA A 172 25.55 -0.58 10.33
CA ALA A 172 25.40 -1.78 11.16
C ALA A 172 25.12 -1.40 12.61
N ASP A 173 25.81 -0.37 13.12
CA ASP A 173 25.56 0.20 14.45
C ASP A 173 24.14 0.74 14.58
N PHE A 174 23.60 1.39 13.54
CA PHE A 174 22.21 1.85 13.55
C PHE A 174 21.24 0.67 13.68
N LEU A 175 21.33 -0.35 12.82
CA LEU A 175 20.43 -1.51 12.87
C LEU A 175 20.61 -2.35 14.15
N ALA A 176 21.83 -2.45 14.67
CA ALA A 176 22.09 -3.08 15.97
C ALA A 176 21.57 -2.23 17.15
N SER A 177 21.53 -0.89 16.99
CA SER A 177 20.94 0.04 17.96
C SER A 177 19.41 0.01 17.93
N VAL A 178 18.80 -0.38 16.80
CA VAL A 178 17.38 -0.74 16.74
C VAL A 178 17.21 -2.03 17.53
N LYS A 179 17.06 -1.90 18.85
CA LYS A 179 16.61 -3.00 19.70
C LYS A 179 15.24 -3.43 19.22
N ALA A 180 15.17 -4.55 18.48
CA ALA A 180 13.95 -5.32 18.43
C ALA A 180 13.55 -5.59 19.88
N CYS A 181 12.31 -5.26 20.25
CA CYS A 181 11.82 -5.60 21.57
C CYS A 181 12.04 -7.09 21.77
N ASP A 182 12.80 -7.45 22.79
CA ASP A 182 12.99 -8.85 23.16
C ASP A 182 11.65 -9.32 23.72
N LEU A 183 10.84 -9.97 22.88
CA LEU A 183 9.49 -10.46 23.23
C LEU A 183 9.54 -11.59 24.29
N SER A 184 10.72 -11.88 24.85
CA SER A 184 10.99 -12.94 25.81
C SER A 184 11.00 -12.51 27.29
N GLY A 185 10.77 -11.22 27.62
CA GLY A 185 10.90 -10.70 28.99
C GLY A 185 9.66 -9.98 29.55
N ASP A 186 9.37 -10.22 30.84
CA ASP A 186 8.23 -9.78 31.68
C ASP A 186 8.02 -8.26 31.88
N ALA A 187 8.33 -7.40 30.91
CA ALA A 187 8.09 -5.95 31.00
C ALA A 187 7.38 -5.40 29.75
N PRO A 188 6.37 -4.50 29.90
CA PRO A 188 5.69 -3.92 28.75
C PRO A 188 6.65 -3.03 27.96
N CYS A 189 6.79 -3.33 26.68
CA CYS A 189 7.63 -2.56 25.78
C CYS A 189 6.97 -1.22 25.44
N GLU A 190 7.68 -0.10 25.61
CA GLU A 190 7.17 1.23 25.22
C GLU A 190 6.91 1.36 23.71
N ALA A 191 7.54 0.50 22.90
CA ALA A 191 7.35 0.44 21.44
C ALA A 191 6.07 -0.31 21.00
N CYS A 192 5.29 -0.84 21.95
CA CYS A 192 4.09 -1.64 21.71
C CYS A 192 2.79 -0.80 21.80
N GLN A 193 2.88 0.53 21.74
CA GLN A 193 1.74 1.48 21.83
C GLN A 193 1.27 1.96 20.46
#